data_AF-A0A2E4ELQ0-F1
#
_entry.id   AF-A0A2E4ELQ0-F1
#
_cell.length_a   1.000
_cell.length_b   1.000
_cell.length_c   1.000
_cell.angle_alpha   90.00
_cell.angle_beta   90.00
_cell.angle_gamma   90.00
#
_symmetry.space_group_name_H-M   'P 1'
#
loop_
_entity.id
_entity.type
_entity.pdbx_description
1 polymer ?
#
loop_
_entity_poly.entity_id
_entity_poly.type
_entity_poly.pdbx_seq_one_letter_code
_entity_poly.pdbx_strand_id
1 'polypeptide(L)'
;MSRRILFVILLIFQTFFFACSGSNSQNNQTGLNEGEVKLIEIPIDGMSCMSCVANVKTTLSSMDGVVEVIVSLQEKNAKVRYDIQKVTAEQLKNAINKLSYKAGKPKELTE
;
A
#
# COMPACT_ATOMS: atom_id res chain seq x y z
N MET A 1 -11.57 5.55 -53.97
CA MET A 1 -11.99 6.41 -52.83
C MET A 1 -12.27 5.56 -51.58
N SER A 2 -11.33 4.68 -51.24
CA SER A 2 -11.44 3.71 -50.15
C SER A 2 -10.02 3.30 -49.74
N ARG A 3 -9.81 2.98 -48.46
CA ARG A 3 -8.55 2.57 -47.80
C ARG A 3 -7.48 3.64 -47.47
N ARG A 4 -7.37 4.76 -48.19
CA ARG A 4 -6.38 5.81 -47.83
C ARG A 4 -6.82 6.77 -46.70
N ILE A 5 -8.13 6.96 -46.51
CA ILE A 5 -8.69 7.82 -45.44
C ILE A 5 -8.77 7.10 -44.09
N LEU A 6 -8.87 5.76 -44.08
CA LEU A 6 -8.92 4.98 -42.84
C LEU A 6 -7.56 4.94 -42.12
N PHE A 7 -6.44 4.99 -42.86
CA PHE A 7 -5.10 5.05 -42.27
C PHE A 7 -4.78 6.41 -41.62
N VAL A 8 -5.33 7.50 -42.16
CA VAL A 8 -5.11 8.84 -41.61
C VAL A 8 -5.87 9.00 -40.28
N ILE A 9 -7.06 8.41 -40.13
CA ILE A 9 -7.84 8.49 -38.88
C ILE A 9 -7.26 7.61 -37.76
N LEU A 10 -6.62 6.48 -38.11
CA LEU A 10 -5.92 5.64 -37.12
C LEU A 10 -4.60 6.26 -36.63
N LEU A 11 -3.93 7.07 -37.45
CA LEU A 11 -2.68 7.74 -37.06
C LEU A 11 -2.91 8.99 -36.19
N ILE A 12 -4.08 9.64 -36.30
CA ILE A 12 -4.42 10.80 -35.46
C ILE A 12 -4.75 10.38 -34.01
N PHE A 13 -5.16 9.13 -33.78
CA PHE A 13 -5.43 8.61 -32.44
C PHE A 13 -4.15 8.19 -31.68
N GLN A 14 -3.05 7.90 -32.38
CA GLN A 14 -1.77 7.53 -31.77
C GLN A 14 -0.93 8.73 -31.33
N THR A 15 -1.19 9.92 -31.87
CA THR A 15 -0.47 11.16 -31.50
C THR A 15 -1.15 11.95 -30.38
N PHE A 16 -2.33 11.50 -29.93
CA PHE A 16 -3.05 12.12 -28.81
C PHE A 16 -2.77 11.46 -27.46
N PHE A 17 -2.11 10.29 -27.44
CA PHE A 17 -1.58 9.68 -26.23
C PHE A 17 -0.10 10.11 -26.07
N PHE A 18 0.18 10.84 -25.00
CA PHE A 18 1.52 11.13 -24.46
C PHE A 18 2.38 12.17 -25.18
N ALA A 19 1.79 13.34 -25.43
CA ALA A 19 2.51 14.60 -25.30
C ALA A 19 2.53 15.01 -23.80
N CYS A 20 3.73 15.27 -23.27
CA CYS A 20 4.11 15.64 -21.88
C CYS A 20 3.88 14.55 -20.79
N SER A 21 4.87 14.17 -19.96
CA SER A 21 5.92 14.99 -19.36
C SER A 21 7.24 14.22 -19.15
N GLY A 22 8.35 14.91 -19.40
CA GLY A 22 9.65 14.60 -18.80
C GLY A 22 9.77 15.16 -17.38
N SER A 23 10.80 14.67 -16.68
CA SER A 23 11.24 14.98 -15.30
C SER A 23 10.28 14.44 -14.23
N ASN A 24 10.73 13.92 -13.08
CA ASN A 24 11.94 14.25 -12.33
C ASN A 24 12.18 13.14 -11.29
N SER A 25 13.45 12.95 -10.92
CA SER A 25 13.85 12.39 -9.64
C SER A 25 12.91 12.92 -8.54
N GLN A 26 12.13 12.04 -7.90
CA GLN A 26 11.51 12.37 -6.61
C GLN A 26 12.60 12.28 -5.54
N ASN A 27 13.49 13.27 -5.58
CA ASN A 27 14.25 13.69 -4.44
C ASN A 27 13.31 14.60 -3.62
N ASN A 28 13.00 14.15 -2.41
CA ASN A 28 12.48 14.88 -1.25
C ASN A 28 11.54 16.09 -1.48
N GLN A 29 10.28 15.96 -1.00
CA GLN A 29 9.67 16.90 -0.04
C GLN A 29 8.24 16.47 0.32
N THR A 30 8.11 15.71 1.41
CA THR A 30 6.92 15.76 2.26
C THR A 30 7.38 16.13 3.66
N GLY A 31 7.62 17.43 3.87
CA GLY A 31 7.60 18.00 5.21
C GLY A 31 6.14 18.16 5.63
N LEU A 32 5.59 17.16 6.32
CA LEU A 32 4.30 17.24 7.01
C LEU A 32 4.35 16.35 8.26
N ASN A 33 4.77 16.94 9.37
CA ASN A 33 4.90 16.35 10.72
C ASN A 33 5.95 15.23 10.78
N GLU A 34 7.07 15.48 11.46
CA GLU A 34 7.91 14.41 12.02
C GLU A 34 7.12 13.71 13.14
N GLY A 35 6.05 13.01 12.76
CA GLY A 35 5.52 11.92 13.57
C GLY A 35 6.61 10.88 13.66
N GLU A 36 6.84 10.34 14.84
CA GLU A 36 7.83 9.28 15.04
C GLU A 36 7.28 8.01 14.36
N VAL A 37 7.67 7.81 13.09
CA VAL A 37 7.20 6.67 12.29
C VAL A 37 8.06 5.46 12.56
N LYS A 38 7.42 4.33 12.90
CA LYS A 38 8.08 3.03 13.06
C LYS A 38 7.60 2.05 12.00
N LEU A 39 8.49 1.12 11.65
CA LEU A 39 8.18 -0.04 10.83
C LEU A 39 8.13 -1.28 11.73
N ILE A 40 7.01 -1.98 11.70
CA ILE A 40 6.83 -3.25 12.41
C ILE A 40 6.39 -4.35 11.45
N GLU A 41 6.69 -5.58 11.84
CA GLU A 41 6.16 -6.80 11.27
C GLU A 41 5.24 -7.48 12.29
N ILE A 42 4.03 -7.84 11.85
CA ILE A 42 3.08 -8.61 12.64
C ILE A 42 2.84 -9.94 11.92
N PRO A 43 3.23 -11.08 12.49
CA PRO A 43 2.85 -12.39 11.95
C PRO A 43 1.34 -12.60 12.11
N ILE A 44 0.69 -13.20 11.11
CA ILE A 44 -0.75 -13.41 11.07
C ILE A 44 -1.07 -14.85 10.68
N ASP A 45 -1.71 -15.58 11.59
CA ASP A 45 -2.24 -16.90 11.35
C ASP A 45 -3.71 -16.84 10.90
N GLY A 46 -4.10 -17.80 10.05
CA GLY A 46 -5.49 -17.96 9.58
C GLY A 46 -5.80 -17.28 8.24
N MET A 47 -4.86 -16.53 7.65
CA MET A 47 -4.99 -16.07 6.27
C MET A 47 -4.71 -17.23 5.30
N SER A 48 -5.67 -17.52 4.42
CA SER A 48 -5.57 -18.60 3.42
C SER A 48 -5.87 -18.15 1.99
N CYS A 49 -6.23 -16.88 1.80
CA CYS A 49 -6.82 -16.40 0.56
C CYS A 49 -6.43 -14.94 0.24
N MET A 50 -6.44 -14.58 -1.05
CA MET A 50 -6.11 -13.20 -1.46
C MET A 50 -7.13 -12.16 -0.99
N SER A 51 -8.41 -12.52 -0.87
CA SER A 51 -9.41 -11.65 -0.26
C SER A 51 -9.15 -11.40 1.23
N CYS A 52 -8.59 -12.40 1.94
CA CYS A 52 -8.17 -12.28 3.33
C CYS A 52 -7.07 -11.21 3.47
N VAL A 53 -6.08 -11.27 2.58
CA VAL A 53 -4.98 -10.29 2.47
C VAL A 53 -5.54 -8.88 2.23
N ALA A 54 -6.45 -8.74 1.26
CA ALA A 54 -7.07 -7.46 0.94
C ALA A 54 -7.89 -6.89 2.11
N ASN A 55 -8.60 -7.74 2.85
CA ASN A 55 -9.38 -7.33 4.02
C ASN A 55 -8.50 -6.80 5.16
N VAL A 56 -7.40 -7.50 5.47
CA VAL A 56 -6.41 -7.06 6.45
C VAL A 56 -5.77 -5.73 6.02
N LYS A 57 -5.32 -5.64 4.77
CA LYS A 57 -4.69 -4.43 4.23
C LYS A 57 -5.63 -3.22 4.35
N THR A 58 -6.88 -3.37 3.88
CA THR A 58 -7.87 -2.29 3.90
C THR A 58 -8.18 -1.84 5.32
N THR A 59 -8.33 -2.78 6.25
CA THR A 59 -8.60 -2.49 7.66
C THR A 59 -7.47 -1.68 8.29
N LEU A 60 -6.21 -2.12 8.12
CA LEU A 60 -5.05 -1.44 8.68
C LEU A 60 -4.82 -0.08 8.01
N SER A 61 -4.91 0.01 6.68
CA SER A 61 -4.74 1.27 5.95
C SER A 61 -5.82 2.32 6.27
N SER A 62 -6.96 1.92 6.85
CA SER A 62 -8.03 2.83 7.26
C SER A 62 -7.85 3.41 8.67
N MET A 63 -6.84 2.94 9.42
CA MET A 63 -6.56 3.43 10.78
C MET A 63 -5.78 4.75 10.71
N ASP A 64 -6.20 5.76 11.48
CA ASP A 64 -5.46 7.03 11.59
C ASP A 64 -4.07 6.77 12.18
N GLY A 65 -3.05 7.34 11.55
CA GLY A 65 -1.64 7.11 11.87
C GLY A 65 -0.96 5.99 11.08
N VAL A 66 -1.69 5.19 10.30
CA VAL A 66 -1.05 4.22 9.41
C VAL A 66 -0.61 4.90 8.11
N VAL A 67 0.68 4.76 7.78
CA VAL A 67 1.31 5.38 6.60
C VAL A 67 1.36 4.39 5.44
N GLU A 68 1.75 3.14 5.72
CA GLU A 68 1.92 2.11 4.70
C GLU A 68 1.62 0.73 5.27
N VAL A 69 0.99 -0.13 4.44
CA VAL A 69 0.69 -1.52 4.80
C VAL A 69 1.03 -2.44 3.63
N ILE A 70 1.88 -3.42 3.92
CA ILE A 70 2.22 -4.52 3.02
C ILE A 70 1.82 -5.81 3.72
N VAL A 71 1.04 -6.65 3.05
CA VAL A 71 0.60 -7.94 3.61
C VAL A 71 1.07 -9.05 2.68
N SER A 72 1.70 -10.08 3.25
CA SER A 72 2.24 -11.22 2.50
C SER A 72 1.57 -12.52 2.96
N LEU A 73 0.88 -13.19 2.04
CA LEU A 73 0.36 -14.54 2.28
C LEU A 73 1.49 -15.58 2.33
N GLN A 74 2.57 -15.34 1.58
CA GLN A 74 3.74 -16.22 1.52
C GLN A 74 4.55 -16.17 2.81
N GLU A 75 4.83 -14.97 3.34
CA GLU A 75 5.53 -14.79 4.61
C GLU A 75 4.60 -14.89 5.83
N LYS A 76 3.28 -14.96 5.61
CA LYS A 76 2.24 -14.98 6.66
C LYS A 76 2.37 -13.82 7.65
N ASN A 77 2.64 -12.63 7.15
CA ASN A 77 2.85 -11.43 7.95
C ASN A 77 2.21 -10.19 7.32
N ALA A 78 2.14 -9.12 8.11
CA ALA A 78 1.90 -7.77 7.65
C ALA A 78 3.03 -6.86 8.14
N LYS A 79 3.62 -6.10 7.23
CA LYS A 79 4.57 -5.03 7.50
C LYS A 79 3.82 -3.71 7.48
N VAL A 80 3.92 -2.94 8.56
CA VAL A 80 3.14 -1.71 8.77
C VAL A 80 4.09 -0.59 9.15
N ARG A 81 4.04 0.51 8.40
CA ARG A 81 4.64 1.79 8.80
C ARG A 81 3.55 2.65 9.41
N TYR A 82 3.78 3.11 10.62
CA TYR A 82 2.79 3.90 11.36
C TYR A 82 3.45 4.94 12.26
N ASP A 83 2.73 6.03 12.50
CA ASP A 83 3.06 7.08 13.45
C ASP A 83 2.72 6.62 14.87
N ILE A 84 3.74 6.48 15.72
CA ILE A 84 3.54 5.98 17.09
C ILE A 84 2.79 6.96 17.99
N GLN A 85 2.69 8.23 17.61
CA GLN A 85 1.95 9.24 18.35
C GLN A 85 0.43 9.10 18.12
N LYS A 86 0.03 8.43 17.04
CA LYS A 86 -1.38 8.28 16.64
C LYS A 86 -1.94 6.89 16.89
N VAL A 87 -1.13 5.86 16.64
CA VAL A 87 -1.55 4.46 16.77
C VAL A 87 -0.43 3.62 17.36
N THR A 88 -0.79 2.61 18.12
CA THR A 88 0.16 1.69 18.78
C THR A 88 0.19 0.34 18.06
N ALA A 89 1.30 -0.38 18.19
CA ALA A 89 1.43 -1.74 17.66
C ALA A 89 0.34 -2.70 18.21
N GLU A 90 -0.07 -2.52 19.47
CA GLU A 90 -1.16 -3.32 20.06
C GLU A 90 -2.52 -3.00 19.44
N GLN A 91 -2.80 -1.74 19.09
CA GLN A 91 -4.03 -1.38 18.36
C GLN A 91 -4.06 -2.03 16.97
N LEU A 92 -2.94 -2.03 16.25
CA LEU A 92 -2.82 -2.68 14.94
C LEU A 92 -3.05 -4.20 15.05
N LYS A 93 -2.42 -4.85 16.03
CA LYS A 93 -2.64 -6.26 16.35
C LYS A 93 -4.12 -6.54 16.68
N ASN A 94 -4.74 -5.70 17.50
CA ASN A 94 -6.15 -5.85 17.87
C ASN A 94 -7.10 -5.66 16.68
N ALA A 95 -6.78 -4.77 15.73
CA ALA A 95 -7.54 -4.61 14.51
C ALA A 95 -7.54 -5.90 13.67
N ILE A 96 -6.38 -6.57 13.56
CA ILE A 96 -6.28 -7.87 12.87
C ILE A 96 -7.11 -8.95 13.60
N ASN A 97 -7.03 -8.99 14.94
CA ASN A 97 -7.79 -9.97 15.73
C ASN A 97 -9.31 -9.82 15.59
N LYS A 98 -9.81 -8.60 15.37
CA LYS A 98 -11.25 -8.35 15.11
C LYS A 98 -11.74 -8.93 13.79
N LEU A 99 -10.84 -9.23 12.85
CA LEU A 99 -11.17 -9.87 11.57
C LEU A 99 -11.21 -11.41 11.64
N SER A 100 -11.22 -11.97 12.86
CA SER A 100 -11.14 -13.42 13.10
C SER A 100 -9.83 -14.09 12.66
N TYR A 101 -8.76 -13.31 12.51
CA TYR A 101 -7.40 -13.82 12.34
C TYR A 101 -6.64 -13.77 13.66
N LYS A 102 -5.52 -14.47 13.75
CA LYS A 102 -4.68 -14.45 14.95
C LYS A 102 -3.38 -13.70 14.65
N ALA A 103 -3.30 -12.47 15.17
CA ALA A 103 -2.07 -11.69 15.10
C ALA A 103 -1.10 -12.10 16.22
N GLY A 104 0.15 -12.38 15.85
CA GLY A 104 1.22 -12.65 16.81
C GLY A 104 1.85 -11.37 17.36
N LYS A 105 3.02 -11.50 17.98
CA LYS A 105 3.72 -10.38 18.61
C LYS A 105 4.30 -9.44 17.55
N PRO A 106 4.01 -8.12 17.60
CA PRO A 106 4.67 -7.15 16.74
C PRO A 106 6.18 -7.17 16.97
N LYS A 107 6.95 -7.17 15.88
CA LYS A 107 8.41 -7.07 15.88
C LYS A 107 8.81 -5.78 15.18
N GLU A 108 9.63 -4.96 15.83
CA GLU A 108 10.21 -3.78 15.21
C GLU A 108 11.24 -4.20 14.16
N LEU A 109 11.11 -3.66 12.95
CA LEU A 109 12.08 -3.87 11.87
C LEU A 109 13.04 -2.69 11.88
N THR A 110 14.22 -2.91 12.45
CA THR A 110 15.37 -2.04 12.24
C THR A 110 16.01 -2.43 10.91
N GLU A 111 16.04 -1.49 9.96
CA GLU A 111 16.92 -1.62 8.78
C GLU A 111 18.39 -1.66 9.18
#